data_AF-A0A959CH12-F1
#
_entry.id   AF-A0A959CH12-F1
#
_cell.length_a   1.000
_cell.length_b   1.000
_cell.length_c   1.000
_cell.angle_alpha   90.00
_cell.angle_beta   90.00
_cell.angle_gamma   90.00
#
_symmetry.space_group_name_H-M   'P 1'
#
loop_
_entity.id
_entity.type
_entity.pdbx_description
1 polymer ?
#
loop_
_entity_poly.entity_id
_entity_poly.type
_entity_poly.pdbx_seq_one_letter_code
_entity_poly.pdbx_strand_id
1 'polypeptide(L)'
;MKNFDRIERYLRGEMDEQERPVFEQELREDPALKKELEVQRFERALIEEAFDEKLRRDIQRAMAGDDEPRFRLRLLPAAAIAAGVAAILAAALWLWHAAQPVGPVAVAKQAYLENAPKFQDISRSLRGAGQPEELSPIAETVEKLGQNDEATLAIARDSLLAVPATNQEAYELAQYYAGHAYYKLGEYQLAFEQFRRAGQLENLDIELRQAADYFALLSAIASGEPPEVYAPLLEKILSNPNHRHLKKTRKLQEKLK
;
A
#
# COMPACT_ATOMS: atom_id res chain seq x y z
N MET A 1 -11.48 18.37 4.26
CA MET A 1 -10.86 19.23 3.24
C MET A 1 -11.56 20.57 3.04
N LYS A 2 -12.88 20.73 3.26
CA LYS A 2 -13.58 22.03 3.06
C LYS A 2 -13.06 23.22 3.92
N ASN A 3 -12.46 22.97 5.08
CA ASN A 3 -11.96 24.04 5.97
C ASN A 3 -10.58 24.59 5.55
N PHE A 4 -9.79 23.81 4.82
CA PHE A 4 -8.42 24.15 4.43
C PHE A 4 -8.39 25.44 3.59
N ASP A 5 -9.22 25.50 2.54
CA ASP A 5 -9.27 26.66 1.62
C ASP A 5 -9.74 27.94 2.32
N ARG A 6 -10.65 27.82 3.32
CA ARG A 6 -11.11 28.97 4.12
C ARG A 6 -10.02 29.48 5.05
N ILE A 7 -9.30 28.57 5.72
CA ILE A 7 -8.17 28.92 6.59
C ILE A 7 -7.07 29.62 5.77
N GLU A 8 -6.75 29.11 4.58
CA GLU A 8 -5.75 29.74 3.70
C GLU A 8 -6.16 31.17 3.31
N ARG A 9 -7.40 31.37 2.84
CA ARG A 9 -7.91 32.71 2.49
C ARG A 9 -7.86 33.67 3.68
N TYR A 10 -8.21 33.22 4.88
CA TYR A 10 -8.11 34.03 6.10
C TYR A 10 -6.66 34.42 6.39
N LEU A 11 -5.73 33.46 6.34
CA LEU A 11 -4.30 33.68 6.60
C LEU A 11 -3.61 34.53 5.53
N ARG A 12 -4.16 34.60 4.32
CA ARG A 12 -3.68 35.48 3.23
C ARG A 12 -4.34 36.86 3.23
N GLY A 13 -5.39 37.05 4.04
CA GLY A 13 -6.17 38.30 4.04
C GLY A 13 -7.08 38.46 2.82
N GLU A 14 -7.45 37.36 2.17
CA GLU A 14 -8.31 37.31 0.98
C GLU A 14 -9.81 37.17 1.32
N MET A 15 -10.16 37.14 2.60
CA MET A 15 -11.56 37.21 3.03
C MET A 15 -12.05 38.66 2.96
N ASP A 16 -13.25 38.85 2.42
CA ASP A 16 -13.87 40.16 2.36
C ASP A 16 -14.39 40.64 3.73
N GLU A 17 -14.89 41.88 3.78
CA GLU A 17 -15.38 42.51 5.02
C GLU A 17 -16.62 41.83 5.62
N GLN A 18 -17.35 41.01 4.85
CA GLN A 18 -18.55 40.30 5.29
C GLN A 18 -18.20 38.88 5.77
N GLU A 19 -17.28 38.20 5.11
CA GLU A 19 -16.89 36.82 5.41
C GLU A 19 -15.99 36.71 6.63
N ARG A 20 -15.07 37.67 6.80
CA ARG A 20 -14.10 37.65 7.90
C ARG A 20 -14.74 37.61 9.30
N PRO A 21 -15.72 38.47 9.66
CA PRO A 21 -16.32 38.42 10.99
C PRO A 21 -17.08 37.11 11.25
N VAL A 22 -17.67 36.50 10.22
CA VAL A 22 -18.34 35.19 10.34
C VAL A 22 -17.32 34.10 10.65
N PHE A 23 -16.20 34.06 9.92
CA PHE A 23 -15.13 33.10 10.17
C PHE A 23 -14.48 33.29 11.55
N GLU A 24 -14.31 34.54 12.00
CA GLU A 24 -13.79 34.84 13.34
C GLU A 24 -14.76 34.44 14.45
N GLN A 25 -16.08 34.50 14.20
CA GLN A 25 -17.07 33.95 15.11
C GLN A 25 -17.01 32.42 15.16
N GLU A 26 -16.95 31.75 14.00
CA GLU A 26 -16.78 30.29 13.93
C GLU A 26 -15.52 29.81 14.68
N LEU A 27 -14.41 30.54 14.58
CA LEU A 27 -13.17 30.23 15.33
C LEU A 27 -13.34 30.31 16.86
N ARG A 28 -14.30 31.09 17.36
CA ARG A 28 -14.62 31.16 18.79
C ARG A 28 -15.53 30.01 19.22
N GLU A 29 -16.43 29.59 18.35
CA GLU A 29 -17.43 28.57 18.62
C GLU A 29 -16.90 27.13 18.39
N ASP A 30 -15.95 26.94 17.48
CA ASP A 30 -15.38 25.64 17.12
C ASP A 30 -13.88 25.51 17.52
N PRO A 31 -13.58 24.80 18.63
CA PRO A 31 -12.21 24.52 19.05
C PRO A 31 -11.39 23.70 18.05
N ALA A 32 -12.03 22.86 17.23
CA ALA A 32 -11.33 22.04 16.23
C ALA A 32 -10.84 22.92 15.07
N LEU A 33 -11.68 23.85 14.60
CA LEU A 33 -11.30 24.83 13.57
C LEU A 33 -10.17 25.73 14.05
N LYS A 34 -10.20 26.17 15.31
CA LYS A 34 -9.11 26.94 15.92
C LYS A 34 -7.78 26.17 15.93
N LYS A 35 -7.82 24.89 16.29
CA LYS A 35 -6.63 24.02 16.29
C LYS A 35 -6.06 23.83 14.89
N GLU A 36 -6.91 23.67 13.88
CA GLU A 36 -6.50 23.55 12.47
C GLU A 36 -5.81 24.83 11.97
N LEU A 37 -6.35 26.01 12.32
CA LEU A 37 -5.72 27.31 12.05
C LEU A 37 -4.34 27.45 12.71
N GLU A 38 -4.19 27.01 13.96
CA GLU A 38 -2.92 27.05 14.68
C GLU A 38 -1.85 26.16 14.02
N VAL A 39 -2.23 24.95 13.58
CA VAL A 39 -1.34 24.05 12.84
C VAL A 39 -0.86 24.71 11.54
N GLN A 40 -1.76 25.30 10.75
CA GLN A 40 -1.37 25.97 9.51
C GLN A 40 -0.47 27.19 9.74
N ARG A 41 -0.71 27.98 10.80
CA ARG A 41 0.19 29.08 11.18
C ARG A 41 1.58 28.59 11.52
N PHE A 42 1.65 27.49 12.27
CA PHE A 42 2.92 26.86 12.64
C PHE A 42 3.68 26.33 11.41
N GLU A 43 3.00 25.65 10.49
CA GLU A 43 3.60 25.18 9.23
C GLU A 43 4.18 26.33 8.40
N ARG A 44 3.43 27.43 8.24
CA ARG A 44 3.92 28.62 7.51
C ARG A 44 5.13 29.25 8.19
N ALA A 45 5.11 29.39 9.52
CA ALA A 45 6.23 29.93 10.27
C ALA A 45 7.50 29.06 10.12
N LEU A 46 7.33 27.73 10.13
CA LEU A 46 8.44 26.78 10.00
C LEU A 46 9.04 26.79 8.59
N ILE A 47 8.19 26.99 7.57
CA ILE A 47 8.64 27.24 6.20
C ILE A 47 9.39 28.56 6.11
N GLU A 48 8.82 29.67 6.60
CA GLU A 48 9.47 30.99 6.58
C GLU A 48 10.83 30.98 7.30
N GLU A 49 10.93 30.35 8.46
CA GLU A 49 12.18 30.25 9.22
C GLU A 49 13.24 29.37 8.50
N ALA A 50 12.83 28.24 7.93
CA ALA A 50 13.72 27.39 7.15
C ALA A 50 14.21 28.07 5.85
N PHE A 51 13.35 28.86 5.22
CA PHE A 51 13.70 29.65 4.05
C PHE A 51 14.59 30.84 4.41
N ASP A 52 14.35 31.52 5.53
CA ASP A 52 15.18 32.62 6.00
C ASP A 52 16.59 32.15 6.38
N GLU A 53 16.73 30.99 7.02
CA GLU A 53 18.05 30.47 7.37
C GLU A 53 18.85 30.00 6.15
N LYS A 54 18.16 29.46 5.14
CA LYS A 54 18.76 29.13 3.85
C LYS A 54 19.13 30.38 3.06
N LEU A 55 18.20 31.34 2.97
CA LEU A 55 18.39 32.60 2.27
C LEU A 55 19.49 33.44 2.93
N ARG A 56 19.54 33.48 4.26
CA ARG A 56 20.62 34.12 5.02
C ARG A 56 21.96 33.44 4.76
N ARG A 57 22.03 32.12 4.71
CA ARG A 57 23.25 31.38 4.32
C ARG A 57 23.67 31.69 2.89
N ASP A 58 22.72 31.75 1.96
CA ASP A 58 22.98 32.05 0.56
C ASP A 58 23.42 33.51 0.36
N ILE A 59 22.83 34.46 1.10
CA ILE A 59 23.25 35.88 1.14
C ILE A 59 24.61 36.03 1.82
N GLN A 60 24.87 35.35 2.95
CA GLN A 60 26.17 35.38 3.60
C GLN A 60 27.28 34.79 2.72
N ARG A 61 26.99 33.72 1.97
CA ARG A 61 27.90 33.19 0.94
C ARG A 61 28.12 34.19 -0.19
N ALA A 62 27.06 34.86 -0.65
CA ALA A 62 27.16 35.87 -1.70
C ALA A 62 27.90 37.14 -1.23
N MET A 63 27.80 37.51 0.05
CA MET A 63 28.47 38.66 0.65
C MET A 63 29.91 38.37 1.11
N ALA A 64 30.27 37.11 1.37
CA ALA A 64 31.62 36.70 1.76
C ALA A 64 32.65 36.79 0.62
N GLY A 65 32.22 37.14 -0.60
CA GLY A 65 33.11 37.59 -1.66
C GLY A 65 33.93 36.52 -2.38
N ASP A 66 33.66 35.23 -2.16
CA ASP A 66 34.40 34.15 -2.81
C ASP A 66 33.86 33.75 -4.20
N ASP A 67 32.77 34.36 -4.66
CA ASP A 67 32.41 34.41 -6.08
C ASP A 67 31.37 35.52 -6.25
N GLU A 68 31.70 36.64 -6.88
CA GLU A 68 30.69 37.61 -7.29
C GLU A 68 29.78 36.96 -8.34
N PRO A 69 28.49 36.67 -8.06
CA PRO A 69 27.57 36.29 -9.10
C PRO A 69 27.20 37.58 -9.82
N ARG A 70 27.99 37.92 -10.83
CA ARG A 70 27.57 38.87 -11.86
C ARG A 70 26.35 38.26 -12.55
N PHE A 71 25.15 38.49 -12.01
CA PHE A 71 23.89 38.27 -12.71
C PHE A 71 23.78 39.28 -13.84
N ARG A 72 24.63 39.10 -14.85
CA ARG A 72 24.30 39.52 -16.20
C ARG A 72 23.07 38.71 -16.55
N LEU A 73 21.91 39.38 -16.64
CA LEU A 73 20.77 38.89 -17.41
C LEU A 73 21.24 38.75 -18.87
N ARG A 74 22.05 37.73 -19.14
CA ARG A 74 22.15 37.15 -20.47
C ARG A 74 20.73 36.68 -20.73
N LEU A 75 20.04 37.34 -21.66
CA LEU A 75 18.88 36.79 -22.33
C LEU A 75 19.27 35.35 -22.70
N LEU A 76 18.84 34.41 -21.87
CA LEU A 76 19.06 33.01 -22.12
C LEU A 76 18.44 32.76 -23.50
N PRO A 77 19.16 32.10 -24.43
CA PRO A 77 18.57 31.80 -25.72
C PRO A 77 17.24 31.10 -25.45
N ALA A 78 16.19 31.46 -26.19
CA ALA A 78 14.81 31.00 -25.95
C ALA A 78 14.70 29.48 -25.69
N ALA A 79 15.65 28.70 -26.23
CA ALA A 79 15.86 27.28 -25.96
C ALA A 79 16.01 26.90 -24.46
N ALA A 80 16.71 27.68 -23.64
CA ALA A 80 16.89 27.38 -22.22
C ALA A 80 15.63 27.64 -21.40
N ILE A 81 14.83 28.65 -21.79
CA ILE A 81 13.50 28.88 -21.21
C ILE A 81 12.56 27.72 -21.58
N ALA A 82 12.57 27.29 -22.84
CA ALA A 82 11.79 26.15 -23.31
C ALA A 82 12.17 24.84 -22.57
N ALA A 83 13.46 24.59 -22.34
CA ALA A 83 13.92 23.43 -21.57
C ALA A 83 13.48 23.47 -20.10
N GLY A 84 13.52 24.64 -19.46
CA GLY A 84 13.02 24.82 -18.10
C GLY A 84 11.52 24.56 -17.97
N VAL A 85 10.73 25.11 -18.90
CA VAL A 85 9.27 24.85 -18.95
C VAL A 85 8.98 23.36 -19.20
N ALA A 86 9.71 22.72 -20.12
CA ALA A 86 9.56 21.29 -20.38
C ALA A 86 9.88 20.43 -19.15
N ALA A 87 10.92 20.78 -18.38
CA ALA A 87 11.26 20.07 -17.15
C ALA A 87 10.19 20.22 -16.06
N ILE A 88 9.61 21.43 -15.91
CA ILE A 88 8.51 21.66 -14.96
C ILE A 88 7.26 20.89 -15.38
N LEU A 89 6.91 20.91 -16.67
CA LEU A 89 5.77 20.15 -17.18
C LEU A 89 5.97 18.64 -17.02
N ALA A 90 7.17 18.13 -17.27
CA ALA A 90 7.51 16.73 -17.03
C ALA A 90 7.41 16.36 -15.55
N ALA A 91 7.89 17.23 -14.64
CA ALA A 91 7.77 17.02 -13.20
C ALA A 91 6.30 17.06 -12.73
N ALA A 92 5.50 17.98 -13.26
CA ALA A 92 4.08 18.08 -12.96
C ALA A 92 3.30 16.86 -13.48
N LEU A 93 3.59 16.39 -14.70
CA LEU A 93 3.03 15.15 -15.27
C LEU A 93 3.42 13.93 -14.43
N TRP A 94 4.69 13.85 -14.01
CA TRP A 94 5.17 12.77 -13.15
C TRP A 94 4.47 12.77 -11.79
N LEU A 95 4.35 13.93 -11.15
CA LEU A 95 3.63 14.09 -9.88
C LEU A 95 2.14 13.76 -10.02
N TRP A 96 1.50 14.17 -11.13
CA TRP A 96 0.10 13.84 -11.39
C TRP A 96 -0.10 12.33 -11.58
N HIS A 97 0.79 11.66 -12.31
CA HIS A 97 0.73 10.20 -12.42
C HIS A 97 1.03 9.49 -11.10
N ALA A 98 1.97 9.99 -10.30
CA ALA A 98 2.26 9.44 -8.97
C ALA A 98 1.12 9.68 -7.95
N ALA A 99 0.32 10.72 -8.16
CA ALA A 99 -0.83 11.06 -7.31
C ALA A 99 -2.13 10.34 -7.72
N GLN A 100 -2.13 9.53 -8.78
CA GLN A 100 -3.29 8.70 -9.13
C GLN A 100 -3.60 7.75 -7.96
N PRO A 101 -4.85 7.71 -7.46
CA PRO A 101 -5.21 6.79 -6.40
C PRO A 101 -4.89 5.37 -6.83
N VAL A 102 -4.11 4.67 -6.01
CA VAL A 102 -3.75 3.27 -6.26
C VAL A 102 -5.05 2.47 -6.20
N GLY A 103 -5.52 1.99 -7.35
CA GLY A 103 -6.78 1.25 -7.41
C GLY A 103 -6.76 0.00 -6.52
N PRO A 104 -7.93 -0.51 -6.08
CA PRO A 104 -8.05 -1.66 -5.17
C PRO A 104 -7.17 -2.86 -5.56
N VAL A 105 -7.13 -3.19 -6.86
CA VAL A 105 -6.31 -4.28 -7.43
C VAL A 105 -4.83 -4.10 -7.08
N ALA A 106 -4.27 -2.91 -7.27
CA ALA A 106 -2.86 -2.64 -6.99
C ALA A 106 -2.57 -2.65 -5.48
N VAL A 107 -3.51 -2.15 -4.67
CA VAL A 107 -3.43 -2.23 -3.20
C VAL A 107 -3.36 -3.69 -2.73
N ALA A 108 -4.22 -4.57 -3.26
CA ALA A 108 -4.24 -5.98 -2.88
C ALA A 108 -2.97 -6.72 -3.32
N LYS A 109 -2.47 -6.46 -4.54
CA LYS A 109 -1.20 -7.02 -5.02
C LYS A 109 -0.03 -6.61 -4.13
N GLN A 110 0.06 -5.33 -3.77
CA GLN A 110 1.08 -4.84 -2.85
C GLN A 110 0.95 -5.49 -1.46
N ALA A 111 -0.27 -5.59 -0.93
CA ALA A 111 -0.53 -6.23 0.36
C ALA A 111 -0.15 -7.72 0.35
N TYR A 112 -0.31 -8.41 -0.79
CA TYR A 112 0.19 -9.79 -0.95
C TYR A 112 1.72 -9.82 -0.89
N LEU A 113 2.42 -8.99 -1.65
CA LEU A 113 3.90 -8.98 -1.66
C LEU A 113 4.50 -8.73 -0.27
N GLU A 114 3.89 -7.82 0.51
CA GLU A 114 4.32 -7.50 1.87
C GLU A 114 4.09 -8.64 2.87
N ASN A 115 3.13 -9.53 2.58
CA ASN A 115 2.63 -10.52 3.54
C ASN A 115 2.74 -11.96 3.04
N ALA A 116 3.30 -12.17 1.85
CA ALA A 116 3.46 -13.48 1.25
C ALA A 116 4.29 -14.38 2.18
N PRO A 117 3.95 -15.67 2.28
CA PRO A 117 4.72 -16.59 3.10
C PRO A 117 6.17 -16.69 2.60
N LYS A 118 7.11 -16.82 3.53
CA LYS A 118 8.51 -17.12 3.20
C LYS A 118 8.61 -18.61 2.88
N PHE A 119 8.34 -18.98 1.63
CA PHE A 119 8.23 -20.37 1.20
C PHE A 119 9.46 -21.23 1.46
N GLN A 120 10.66 -20.64 1.45
CA GLN A 120 11.90 -21.34 1.83
C GLN A 120 11.89 -21.78 3.30
N ASP A 121 11.43 -20.91 4.21
CA ASP A 121 11.38 -21.23 5.64
C ASP A 121 10.32 -22.30 5.93
N ILE A 122 9.18 -22.23 5.24
CA ILE A 122 8.12 -23.25 5.29
C ILE A 122 8.62 -24.60 4.77
N SER A 123 9.29 -24.61 3.62
CA SER A 123 9.83 -25.86 3.07
C SER A 123 10.82 -26.53 4.03
N ARG A 124 11.65 -25.73 4.73
CA ARG A 124 12.54 -26.26 5.79
C ARG A 124 11.76 -26.83 6.98
N SER A 125 10.68 -26.18 7.42
CA SER A 125 9.87 -26.70 8.53
C SER A 125 9.15 -28.00 8.16
N LEU A 126 8.66 -28.11 6.92
CA LEU A 126 7.98 -29.32 6.42
C LEU A 126 8.94 -30.51 6.22
N ARG A 127 10.23 -30.25 5.98
CA ARG A 127 11.29 -31.29 5.92
C ARG A 127 11.92 -31.59 7.29
N GLY A 128 11.46 -30.94 8.36
CA GLY A 128 12.04 -31.07 9.69
C GLY A 128 11.93 -32.49 10.26
N ALA A 129 12.86 -32.84 11.16
CA ALA A 129 12.83 -34.13 11.85
C ALA A 129 11.49 -34.33 12.60
N GLY A 130 10.84 -35.47 12.38
CA GLY A 130 9.55 -35.80 12.99
C GLY A 130 8.31 -35.43 12.18
N GLN A 131 8.49 -34.84 10.98
CA GLN A 131 7.38 -34.66 10.04
C GLN A 131 7.07 -35.96 9.29
N PRO A 132 5.79 -36.20 8.93
CA PRO A 132 5.41 -37.32 8.07
C PRO A 132 6.18 -37.29 6.74
N GLU A 133 6.65 -38.46 6.27
CA GLU A 133 7.41 -38.58 5.02
C GLU A 133 6.59 -38.09 3.81
N GLU A 134 5.27 -38.22 3.91
CA GLU A 134 4.31 -37.80 2.91
C GLU A 134 4.24 -36.27 2.70
N LEU A 135 4.80 -35.46 3.62
CA LEU A 135 4.90 -34.01 3.44
C LEU A 135 6.12 -33.59 2.62
N SER A 136 7.10 -34.48 2.41
CA SER A 136 8.33 -34.18 1.67
C SER A 136 8.07 -33.68 0.23
N PRO A 137 7.18 -34.31 -0.57
CA PRO A 137 6.84 -33.81 -1.91
C PRO A 137 6.19 -32.42 -1.88
N ILE A 138 5.37 -32.14 -0.85
CA ILE A 138 4.76 -30.82 -0.67
C ILE A 138 5.85 -29.81 -0.32
N ALA A 139 6.78 -30.15 0.57
CA ALA A 139 7.86 -29.26 0.96
C ALA A 139 8.75 -28.83 -0.23
N GLU A 140 9.08 -29.77 -1.12
CA GLU A 140 9.81 -29.46 -2.35
C GLU A 140 8.99 -28.54 -3.26
N THR A 141 7.70 -28.82 -3.40
CA THR A 141 6.81 -28.05 -4.27
C THR A 141 6.57 -26.64 -3.73
N VAL A 142 6.45 -26.48 -2.42
CA VAL A 142 6.32 -25.18 -1.75
C VAL A 142 7.59 -24.35 -1.93
N GLU A 143 8.78 -24.96 -1.87
CA GLU A 143 10.03 -24.24 -2.13
C GLU A 143 10.04 -23.58 -3.51
N LYS A 144 9.49 -24.27 -4.52
CA LYS A 144 9.34 -23.75 -5.89
C LYS A 144 8.42 -22.52 -5.96
N LEU A 145 7.45 -22.38 -5.05
CA LEU A 145 6.63 -21.16 -4.94
C LEU A 145 7.43 -19.93 -4.51
N GLY A 146 8.64 -20.11 -3.94
CA GLY A 146 9.58 -19.01 -3.70
C GLY A 146 10.15 -18.41 -4.99
N GLN A 147 10.09 -19.16 -6.09
CA GLN A 147 10.54 -18.72 -7.40
C GLN A 147 9.44 -17.87 -8.06
N ASN A 148 9.82 -16.89 -8.88
CA ASN A 148 8.90 -16.03 -9.63
C ASN A 148 8.87 -16.42 -11.12
N ASP A 149 9.26 -17.66 -11.44
CA ASP A 149 9.26 -18.21 -12.79
C ASP A 149 7.89 -18.87 -13.08
N GLU A 150 7.26 -18.47 -14.18
CA GLU A 150 5.89 -18.87 -14.53
C GLU A 150 5.77 -20.38 -14.75
N ALA A 151 6.70 -20.98 -15.50
CA ALA A 151 6.70 -22.42 -15.76
C ALA A 151 6.86 -23.23 -14.46
N THR A 152 7.77 -22.80 -13.58
CA THR A 152 7.98 -23.41 -12.27
C THR A 152 6.73 -23.29 -11.38
N LEU A 153 6.06 -22.14 -11.40
CA LEU A 153 4.82 -21.93 -10.65
C LEU A 153 3.67 -22.81 -11.16
N ALA A 154 3.56 -22.98 -12.48
CA ALA A 154 2.56 -23.87 -13.09
C ALA A 154 2.80 -25.34 -12.68
N ILE A 155 4.06 -25.82 -12.75
CA ILE A 155 4.42 -27.17 -12.30
C ILE A 155 4.11 -27.34 -10.80
N ALA A 156 4.38 -26.32 -10.00
CA ALA A 156 4.12 -26.36 -8.57
C ALA A 156 2.61 -26.42 -8.27
N ARG A 157 1.81 -25.60 -8.96
CA ARG A 157 0.35 -25.64 -8.89
C ARG A 157 -0.16 -27.04 -9.21
N ASP A 158 0.24 -27.60 -10.34
CA ASP A 158 -0.28 -28.88 -10.82
C ASP A 158 0.12 -30.03 -9.87
N SER A 159 1.34 -30.00 -9.35
CA SER A 159 1.81 -30.95 -8.32
C SER A 159 1.00 -30.86 -7.01
N LEU A 160 0.66 -29.65 -6.56
CA LEU A 160 -0.14 -29.45 -5.33
C LEU A 160 -1.59 -29.90 -5.53
N LEU A 161 -2.17 -29.67 -6.70
CA LEU A 161 -3.53 -30.10 -7.03
C LEU A 161 -3.65 -31.62 -7.20
N ALA A 162 -2.56 -32.29 -7.54
CA ALA A 162 -2.51 -33.75 -7.71
C ALA A 162 -2.41 -34.53 -6.39
N VAL A 163 -2.20 -33.86 -5.25
CA VAL A 163 -2.14 -34.53 -3.94
C VAL A 163 -3.50 -35.17 -3.63
N PRO A 164 -3.58 -36.48 -3.37
CA PRO A 164 -4.85 -37.16 -3.16
C PRO A 164 -5.41 -36.88 -1.75
N ALA A 165 -6.74 -36.79 -1.66
CA ALA A 165 -7.45 -36.62 -0.39
C ALA A 165 -7.32 -37.81 0.58
N THR A 166 -6.71 -38.93 0.17
CA THR A 166 -6.44 -40.08 1.03
C THR A 166 -5.42 -39.78 2.13
N ASN A 167 -4.55 -38.79 1.92
CA ASN A 167 -3.71 -38.23 2.99
C ASN A 167 -4.25 -36.84 3.35
N GLN A 168 -5.08 -36.77 4.39
CA GLN A 168 -5.83 -35.56 4.73
C GLN A 168 -4.91 -34.37 5.04
N GLU A 169 -3.87 -34.57 5.85
CA GLU A 169 -2.95 -33.50 6.24
C GLU A 169 -2.19 -32.94 5.02
N ALA A 170 -1.62 -33.84 4.21
CA ALA A 170 -0.93 -33.46 2.98
C ALA A 170 -1.88 -32.76 2.00
N TYR A 171 -3.09 -33.29 1.83
CA TYR A 171 -4.10 -32.71 0.95
C TYR A 171 -4.48 -31.29 1.37
N GLU A 172 -4.82 -31.08 2.63
CA GLU A 172 -5.28 -29.76 3.11
C GLU A 172 -4.17 -28.71 3.00
N LEU A 173 -2.94 -29.08 3.32
CA LEU A 173 -1.78 -28.22 3.15
C LEU A 173 -1.52 -27.89 1.68
N ALA A 174 -1.65 -28.89 0.80
CA ALA A 174 -1.48 -28.71 -0.64
C ALA A 174 -2.56 -27.79 -1.22
N GLN A 175 -3.82 -27.93 -0.77
CA GLN A 175 -4.92 -27.04 -1.18
C GLN A 175 -4.63 -25.58 -0.79
N TYR A 176 -4.08 -25.32 0.41
CA TYR A 176 -3.69 -23.98 0.82
C TYR A 176 -2.58 -23.39 -0.07
N TYR A 177 -1.51 -24.14 -0.33
CA TYR A 177 -0.40 -23.65 -1.14
C TYR A 177 -0.71 -23.57 -2.64
N ALA A 178 -1.67 -24.35 -3.14
CA ALA A 178 -2.16 -24.20 -4.52
C ALA A 178 -2.77 -22.80 -4.75
N GLY A 179 -3.45 -22.23 -3.73
CA GLY A 179 -3.95 -20.86 -3.79
C GLY A 179 -2.85 -19.83 -4.02
N HIS A 180 -1.68 -20.02 -3.38
CA HIS A 180 -0.52 -19.17 -3.60
C HIS A 180 0.06 -19.33 -5.01
N ALA A 181 0.10 -20.55 -5.55
CA ALA A 181 0.53 -20.79 -6.92
C ALA A 181 -0.37 -20.06 -7.91
N TYR A 182 -1.69 -20.20 -7.78
CA TYR A 182 -2.68 -19.46 -8.58
C TYR A 182 -2.48 -17.95 -8.49
N TYR A 183 -2.31 -17.41 -7.28
CA TYR A 183 -2.13 -15.97 -7.09
C TYR A 183 -0.87 -15.45 -7.81
N LYS A 184 0.24 -16.19 -7.69
CA LYS A 184 1.52 -15.81 -8.31
C LYS A 184 1.49 -15.93 -9.84
N LEU A 185 0.67 -16.83 -10.39
CA LEU A 185 0.39 -16.93 -11.83
C LEU A 185 -0.54 -15.81 -12.35
N GLY A 186 -1.09 -14.97 -11.46
CA GLY A 186 -2.06 -13.94 -11.83
C GLY A 186 -3.48 -14.49 -12.04
N GLU A 187 -3.70 -15.77 -11.76
CA GLU A 187 -5.00 -16.46 -11.83
C GLU A 187 -5.83 -16.15 -10.56
N TYR A 188 -6.08 -14.87 -10.29
CA TYR A 188 -6.60 -14.39 -9.00
C TYR A 188 -7.97 -14.97 -8.64
N GLN A 189 -8.84 -15.21 -9.62
CA GLN A 189 -10.15 -15.82 -9.36
C GLN A 189 -10.02 -17.26 -8.85
N LEU A 190 -9.15 -18.05 -9.48
CA LEU A 190 -8.88 -19.42 -9.04
C LEU A 190 -8.17 -19.42 -7.67
N ALA A 191 -7.29 -18.45 -7.43
CA ALA A 191 -6.67 -18.27 -6.11
C ALA A 191 -7.73 -18.01 -5.02
N PHE A 192 -8.71 -17.13 -5.30
CA PHE A 192 -9.81 -16.84 -4.38
C PHE A 192 -10.61 -18.10 -4.03
N GLU A 193 -11.04 -18.86 -5.04
CA GLU A 193 -11.79 -20.11 -4.84
C GLU A 193 -10.98 -21.13 -4.03
N GLN A 194 -9.69 -21.27 -4.36
CA GLN A 194 -8.79 -22.22 -3.75
C GLN A 194 -8.52 -21.88 -2.27
N PHE A 195 -8.28 -20.61 -1.96
CA PHE A 195 -8.12 -20.17 -0.56
C PHE A 195 -9.42 -20.27 0.23
N ARG A 196 -10.58 -19.98 -0.38
CA ARG A 196 -11.88 -20.18 0.28
C ARG A 196 -12.11 -21.64 0.66
N ARG A 197 -11.77 -22.57 -0.24
CA ARG A 197 -11.83 -24.01 0.05
C ARG A 197 -10.89 -24.34 1.22
N ALA A 198 -9.64 -23.88 1.18
CA ALA A 198 -8.68 -24.13 2.25
C ALA A 198 -9.14 -23.60 3.62
N GLY A 199 -9.75 -22.40 3.67
CA GLY A 199 -10.31 -21.83 4.89
C GLY A 199 -11.51 -22.59 5.49
N GLN A 200 -12.09 -23.53 4.74
CA GLN A 200 -13.20 -24.39 5.17
C GLN A 200 -12.75 -25.81 5.58
N LEU A 201 -11.48 -26.18 5.40
CA LEU A 201 -10.98 -27.50 5.76
C LEU A 201 -10.84 -27.61 7.28
N GLU A 202 -11.59 -28.51 7.92
CA GLU A 202 -11.73 -28.50 9.38
C GLU A 202 -10.44 -28.87 10.13
N ASN A 203 -9.61 -29.74 9.54
CA ASN A 203 -8.36 -30.22 10.17
C ASN A 203 -7.15 -29.33 9.85
N LEU A 204 -7.32 -28.33 8.96
CA LEU A 204 -6.23 -27.43 8.62
C LEU A 204 -5.94 -26.56 9.84
N ASP A 205 -4.64 -26.41 10.14
CA ASP A 205 -4.18 -25.59 11.25
C ASP A 205 -4.91 -24.24 11.31
N ILE A 206 -5.31 -23.83 12.51
CA ILE A 206 -6.14 -22.63 12.68
C ILE A 206 -5.46 -21.37 12.14
N GLU A 207 -4.13 -21.27 12.25
CA GLU A 207 -3.40 -20.14 11.70
C GLU A 207 -3.40 -20.17 10.17
N LEU A 208 -3.28 -21.35 9.55
CA LEU A 208 -3.36 -21.53 8.09
C LEU A 208 -4.76 -21.24 7.56
N ARG A 209 -5.83 -21.62 8.27
CA ARG A 209 -7.21 -21.25 7.87
C ARG A 209 -7.43 -19.74 7.89
N GLN A 210 -6.95 -19.07 8.94
CA GLN A 210 -7.01 -17.61 9.03
C GLN A 210 -6.14 -16.93 7.96
N ALA A 211 -5.00 -17.52 7.62
CA ALA A 211 -4.19 -17.05 6.49
C ALA A 211 -4.94 -17.24 5.17
N ALA A 212 -5.63 -18.37 4.98
CA ALA A 212 -6.44 -18.64 3.80
C ALA A 212 -7.57 -17.61 3.65
N ASP A 213 -8.29 -17.26 4.72
CA ASP A 213 -9.29 -16.19 4.69
C ASP A 213 -8.69 -14.85 4.22
N TYR A 214 -7.52 -14.50 4.74
CA TYR A 214 -6.82 -13.27 4.35
C TYR A 214 -6.38 -13.28 2.88
N PHE A 215 -5.79 -14.38 2.41
CA PHE A 215 -5.34 -14.48 1.02
C PHE A 215 -6.51 -14.65 0.04
N ALA A 216 -7.64 -15.23 0.45
CA ALA A 216 -8.88 -15.19 -0.31
C ALA A 216 -9.36 -13.75 -0.51
N LEU A 217 -9.39 -12.94 0.56
CA LEU A 217 -9.74 -11.52 0.48
C LEU A 217 -8.83 -10.77 -0.50
N LEU A 218 -7.51 -10.96 -0.41
CA LEU A 218 -6.57 -10.33 -1.35
C LEU A 218 -6.79 -10.78 -2.79
N SER A 219 -7.06 -12.07 -3.00
CA SER A 219 -7.31 -12.66 -4.33
C SER A 219 -8.57 -12.08 -4.97
N ALA A 220 -9.67 -11.95 -4.22
CA ALA A 220 -10.91 -11.36 -4.73
C ALA A 220 -10.74 -9.89 -5.12
N ILE A 221 -10.02 -9.10 -4.31
CA ILE A 221 -9.74 -7.70 -4.66
C ILE A 221 -8.81 -7.63 -5.89
N ALA A 222 -7.81 -8.52 -5.97
CA ALA A 222 -6.85 -8.55 -7.07
C ALA A 222 -7.47 -9.02 -8.41
N SER A 223 -8.53 -9.85 -8.38
CA SER A 223 -9.31 -10.22 -9.57
C SER A 223 -10.22 -9.09 -10.06
N GLY A 224 -10.37 -8.02 -9.29
CA GLY A 224 -11.26 -6.90 -9.63
C GLY A 224 -12.72 -7.18 -9.33
N GLU A 225 -13.02 -8.17 -8.50
CA GLU A 225 -14.37 -8.46 -8.05
C GLU A 225 -14.94 -7.26 -7.27
N PRO A 226 -16.26 -7.01 -7.36
CA PRO A 226 -16.87 -5.88 -6.70
C PRO A 226 -16.96 -6.14 -5.18
N PRO A 227 -17.11 -5.08 -4.36
CA PRO A 227 -17.09 -5.18 -2.89
C PRO A 227 -18.04 -6.23 -2.29
N GLU A 228 -19.17 -6.50 -2.93
CA GLU A 228 -20.16 -7.47 -2.48
C GLU A 228 -19.60 -8.90 -2.38
N VAL A 229 -18.62 -9.24 -3.22
CA VAL A 229 -17.99 -10.57 -3.23
C VAL A 229 -17.04 -10.76 -2.05
N TYR A 230 -16.26 -9.75 -1.70
CA TYR A 230 -15.22 -9.85 -0.67
C TYR A 230 -15.58 -9.21 0.67
N ALA A 231 -16.65 -8.40 0.75
CA ALA A 231 -17.13 -7.78 1.98
C ALA A 231 -17.40 -8.81 3.10
N PRO A 232 -18.01 -9.99 2.85
CA PRO A 232 -18.20 -10.99 3.90
C PRO A 232 -16.88 -11.51 4.48
N LEU A 233 -15.83 -11.68 3.66
CA LEU A 233 -14.50 -12.07 4.14
C LEU A 233 -13.84 -10.95 4.93
N LEU A 234 -13.97 -9.71 4.44
CA LEU A 234 -13.47 -8.53 5.13
C LEU A 234 -14.11 -8.41 6.53
N GLU A 235 -15.42 -8.54 6.62
CA GLU A 235 -16.17 -8.52 7.88
C GLU A 235 -15.80 -9.69 8.79
N LYS A 236 -15.73 -10.91 8.27
CA LYS A 236 -15.28 -12.11 9.02
C LYS A 236 -13.94 -11.88 9.71
N ILE A 237 -12.97 -11.29 9.00
CA ILE A 237 -11.64 -11.03 9.57
C ILE A 237 -11.68 -9.87 10.57
N LEU A 238 -12.41 -8.79 10.27
CA LEU A 238 -12.47 -7.59 11.11
C LEU A 238 -13.27 -7.79 12.40
N SER A 239 -14.26 -8.67 12.39
CA SER A 239 -15.14 -8.98 13.53
C SER A 239 -14.51 -9.97 14.53
N ASN A 240 -13.44 -10.67 14.16
CA ASN A 240 -12.75 -11.62 15.03
C ASN A 240 -11.50 -10.98 15.66
N PRO A 241 -11.51 -10.62 16.97
CA PRO A 241 -10.37 -9.98 17.64
C PRO A 241 -9.10 -10.84 17.67
N ASN A 242 -9.26 -12.16 17.58
CA ASN A 242 -8.18 -13.14 17.63
C ASN A 242 -7.70 -13.57 16.24
N HIS A 243 -8.19 -12.95 15.16
CA HIS A 243 -7.74 -13.27 13.82
C HIS A 243 -6.29 -12.79 13.60
N ARG A 244 -5.38 -13.71 13.25
CA ARG A 244 -3.94 -13.43 13.07
C ARG A 244 -3.66 -12.28 12.10
N HIS A 245 -4.52 -12.11 11.11
CA HIS A 245 -4.40 -11.07 10.08
C HIS A 245 -5.21 -9.79 10.35
N LEU A 246 -5.89 -9.65 11.49
CA LEU A 246 -6.76 -8.49 11.82
C LEU A 246 -6.08 -7.13 11.57
N LYS A 247 -4.86 -6.95 12.09
CA LYS A 247 -4.10 -5.69 11.94
C LYS A 247 -3.79 -5.37 10.48
N LYS A 248 -3.52 -6.39 9.67
CA LYS A 248 -3.21 -6.24 8.24
C LYS A 248 -4.47 -5.88 7.47
N THR A 249 -5.58 -6.54 7.78
CA THR A 249 -6.89 -6.28 7.17
C THR A 249 -7.41 -4.86 7.47
N ARG A 250 -7.18 -4.32 8.68
CA ARG A 250 -7.53 -2.92 8.98
C ARG A 250 -6.78 -1.92 8.10
N LYS A 251 -5.46 -2.10 7.98
CA LYS A 251 -4.63 -1.28 7.08
C LYS A 251 -5.07 -1.40 5.62
N LEU A 252 -5.46 -2.61 5.20
CA LEU A 252 -6.00 -2.83 3.87
C LEU A 252 -7.31 -2.05 3.67
N GLN A 253 -8.25 -2.14 4.61
CA GLN A 253 -9.54 -1.42 4.56
C GLN A 253 -9.36 0.10 4.47
N GLU A 254 -8.39 0.66 5.19
CA GLU A 254 -8.05 2.09 5.11
C GLU A 254 -7.55 2.50 3.71
N LYS A 255 -6.74 1.65 3.07
CA LYS A 255 -6.21 1.89 1.71
C LYS A 255 -7.25 1.70 0.59
N LEU A 256 -8.38 1.06 0.88
CA LEU A 256 -9.46 0.82 -0.10
C LEU A 256 -10.49 1.95 -0.14
N LYS A 257 -10.44 2.90 0.80
CA LYS A 257 -11.31 4.08 0.85
C LYS A 257 -10.72 5.23 0.05
#